data_AF-A0A075GVG4-F1
#
_entry.id   AF-A0A075GVG4-F1
#
_cell.length_a   1.000
_cell.length_b   1.000
_cell.length_c   1.000
_cell.angle_alpha   90.00
_cell.angle_beta   90.00
_cell.angle_gamma   90.00
#
_symmetry.space_group_name_H-M   'P 1'
#
loop_
_entity.id
_entity.type
_entity.pdbx_description
1 polymer ?
#
loop_
_entity_poly.entity_id
_entity_poly.type
_entity_poly.pdbx_seq_one_letter_code
_entity_poly.pdbx_strand_id
1 'polypeptide(L)'
;MLTSDVENYPGYPEGITGPEMMMELRSQASRFGCQIVDKNVDSVDLSKTPFKVTVGTEEHLAKSLIITTGAEAVWLDAQNESTHKGRGISTCATCDGAFFRDKEVIVVGGGDSAMEEATFLTRFCSKVTIVHRREGLRSSQIMADRAQSNPKIEWKLNRVVKGWLGDDGNFEGAVLVDTRNNVKEDFSCDGAFIAIGHKPMTGFLNGQVETDEQGYIIWKENSMTSVSGVFAAGDVVDTRYRQAVTAAGMGCMAAIDAERWLEDNEH
;
A
#
# COMPACT_ATOMS: atom_id res chain seq x y z
N MET A 1 -1.07 13.26 -2.13
CA MET A 1 -1.49 12.02 -2.82
C MET A 1 -0.31 11.56 -3.66
N LEU A 2 0.06 10.28 -3.59
CA LEU A 2 1.31 9.76 -4.20
C LEU A 2 1.12 9.26 -5.63
N THR A 3 -0.02 8.63 -5.91
CA THR A 3 -0.36 8.14 -7.25
C THR A 3 -0.70 9.34 -8.14
N SER A 4 0.16 9.60 -9.13
CA SER A 4 -0.05 10.67 -10.09
C SER A 4 -1.01 10.18 -11.18
N ASP A 5 -0.61 9.16 -11.92
CA ASP A 5 -1.39 8.57 -13.02
C ASP A 5 -1.88 7.15 -12.68
N VAL A 6 -3.09 6.83 -13.14
CA VAL A 6 -3.74 5.51 -12.98
C VAL A 6 -4.11 5.01 -14.38
N GLU A 7 -3.40 3.99 -14.85
CA GLU A 7 -3.63 3.38 -16.17
C GLU A 7 -4.27 1.99 -16.08
N ASN A 8 -4.36 1.42 -14.87
CA ASN A 8 -4.76 0.03 -14.64
C ASN A 8 -6.13 -0.14 -13.98
N TYR A 9 -6.90 0.94 -13.81
CA TYR A 9 -8.29 0.88 -13.38
C TYR A 9 -9.23 0.82 -14.60
N PRO A 10 -10.03 -0.24 -14.75
CA PRO A 10 -10.87 -0.42 -15.93
C PRO A 10 -11.96 0.67 -16.00
N GLY A 11 -12.14 1.27 -17.18
CA GLY A 11 -13.10 2.34 -17.42
C GLY A 11 -12.47 3.66 -17.89
N TYR A 12 -11.15 3.81 -17.72
CA TYR A 12 -10.37 4.97 -18.16
C TYR A 12 -9.39 4.58 -19.27
N PRO A 13 -9.82 4.50 -20.55
CA PRO A 13 -8.99 4.00 -21.65
C PRO A 13 -7.74 4.84 -21.93
N GLU A 14 -7.79 6.14 -21.61
CA GLU A 14 -6.67 7.09 -21.76
C GLU A 14 -5.93 7.32 -20.43
N GLY A 15 -6.21 6.52 -19.40
CA GLY A 15 -5.77 6.78 -18.03
C GLY A 15 -6.54 7.91 -17.36
N ILE A 16 -6.27 8.10 -16.06
CA ILE A 16 -6.82 9.18 -15.24
C ILE A 16 -5.86 9.48 -14.09
N THR A 17 -5.86 10.71 -13.56
CA THR A 17 -5.09 10.97 -12.35
C THR A 17 -5.76 10.35 -11.11
N GLY A 18 -4.95 9.92 -10.13
CA GLY A 18 -5.47 9.39 -8.87
C GLY A 18 -6.49 10.30 -8.18
N PRO A 19 -6.22 11.62 -8.04
CA PRO A 19 -7.17 12.57 -7.47
C PRO A 19 -8.49 12.68 -8.25
N GLU A 20 -8.44 12.76 -9.58
CA GLU A 20 -9.63 12.89 -10.42
C GLU A 20 -10.52 11.65 -10.30
N MET A 21 -9.93 10.45 -10.40
CA MET A 21 -10.65 9.18 -10.23
C MET A 21 -11.38 9.12 -8.88
N MET A 22 -10.71 9.50 -7.79
CA MET A 22 -11.32 9.48 -6.46
C MET A 22 -12.46 10.50 -6.32
N MET A 23 -12.36 11.66 -6.98
CA MET A 23 -13.43 12.65 -7.02
C MET A 23 -14.65 12.16 -7.81
N GLU A 24 -14.44 11.46 -8.92
CA GLU A 24 -15.54 10.83 -9.67
C GLU A 24 -16.25 9.76 -8.84
N LEU A 25 -15.50 8.88 -8.17
CA LEU A 25 -16.06 7.86 -7.27
C LEU A 25 -16.82 8.49 -6.08
N ARG A 26 -16.26 9.56 -5.49
CA ARG A 26 -16.94 10.34 -4.43
C ARG A 26 -18.26 10.92 -4.91
N SER A 27 -18.27 11.48 -6.13
CA SER A 27 -19.47 12.04 -6.76
C SER A 27 -20.53 10.97 -7.03
N GLN A 28 -20.11 9.81 -7.52
CA GLN A 28 -21.01 8.67 -7.73
C GLN A 28 -21.67 8.22 -6.43
N ALA A 29 -20.91 8.06 -5.34
CA ALA A 29 -21.45 7.70 -4.04
C ALA A 29 -22.47 8.74 -3.52
N SER A 30 -22.11 10.03 -3.59
CA SER A 30 -23.01 11.12 -3.16
C SER A 30 -24.29 11.21 -4.00
N ARG A 31 -24.21 10.95 -5.31
CA ARG A 31 -25.39 10.95 -6.20
C ARG A 31 -26.45 9.93 -5.78
N PHE A 32 -26.05 8.80 -5.21
CA PHE A 32 -26.96 7.78 -4.68
C PHE A 32 -27.34 7.98 -3.20
N GLY A 33 -26.99 9.12 -2.61
CA GLY A 33 -27.41 9.51 -1.27
C GLY A 33 -26.44 9.16 -0.15
N CYS A 34 -25.23 8.66 -0.45
CA CYS A 34 -24.20 8.46 0.56
C CYS A 34 -23.80 9.81 1.18
N GLN A 35 -23.97 9.94 2.50
CA GLN A 35 -23.48 11.10 3.25
C GLN A 35 -22.00 10.92 3.56
N ILE A 36 -21.19 11.85 3.08
CA ILE A 36 -19.73 11.82 3.26
C ILE A 36 -19.37 12.88 4.30
N VAL A 37 -18.75 12.44 5.39
CA VAL A 37 -18.30 13.30 6.48
C VAL A 37 -16.78 13.29 6.46
N ASP A 38 -16.18 14.43 6.11
CA ASP A 38 -14.72 14.58 5.99
C ASP A 38 -14.08 14.73 7.39
N LYS A 39 -14.06 13.64 8.16
CA LYS A 39 -13.46 13.55 9.50
C LYS A 39 -12.75 12.21 9.69
N ASN A 40 -11.75 12.19 10.58
CA ASN A 40 -11.05 10.97 10.95
C ASN A 40 -11.72 10.31 12.14
N VAL A 41 -11.92 8.99 12.07
CA VAL A 41 -12.37 8.18 13.21
C VAL A 41 -11.21 7.98 14.18
N ASP A 42 -11.41 8.34 15.45
CA ASP A 42 -10.38 8.19 16.48
C ASP A 42 -10.42 6.80 17.13
N SER A 43 -11.63 6.30 17.41
CA SER A 43 -11.85 5.00 18.04
C SER A 43 -13.26 4.46 17.81
N VAL A 44 -13.44 3.17 18.07
CA VAL A 44 -14.74 2.50 18.06
C VAL A 44 -14.97 1.70 19.35
N ASP A 45 -16.23 1.49 19.72
CA ASP A 45 -16.66 0.48 20.70
C ASP A 45 -17.57 -0.52 19.98
N LEU A 46 -17.04 -1.74 19.80
CA LEU A 46 -17.67 -2.85 19.09
C LEU A 46 -18.27 -3.89 20.05
N SER A 47 -18.27 -3.60 21.36
CA SER A 47 -18.70 -4.57 22.38
C SER A 47 -20.21 -4.81 22.39
N LYS A 48 -20.99 -3.86 21.87
CA LYS A 48 -22.47 -3.90 21.83
C LYS A 48 -22.99 -3.16 20.59
N THR A 49 -24.17 -3.58 20.13
CA THR A 49 -24.91 -2.93 19.06
C THR A 49 -25.99 -1.98 19.63
N PRO A 50 -26.24 -0.80 19.03
CA PRO A 50 -25.49 -0.23 17.91
C PRO A 50 -24.05 0.12 18.33
N PHE A 51 -23.11 -0.11 17.42
CA PHE A 51 -21.70 0.19 17.60
C PHE A 51 -21.50 1.69 17.74
N LYS A 52 -20.49 2.08 18.53
CA LYS A 52 -20.15 3.48 18.74
C LYS A 52 -18.88 3.85 18.01
N VAL A 53 -18.91 4.98 17.31
CA VAL A 53 -17.76 5.55 16.57
C VAL A 53 -17.49 6.94 17.11
N THR A 54 -16.28 7.17 17.61
CA THR A 54 -15.86 8.46 18.19
C THR A 54 -15.07 9.26 17.15
N VAL A 55 -15.46 10.51 16.96
CA VAL A 55 -14.87 11.46 16.02
C VAL A 55 -14.68 12.81 16.70
N GLY A 56 -13.48 13.08 17.20
CA GLY A 56 -13.20 14.22 18.06
C GLY A 56 -14.05 14.21 19.33
N THR A 57 -14.97 15.17 19.43
CA THR A 57 -15.94 15.27 20.54
C THR A 57 -17.32 14.69 20.20
N GLU A 58 -17.50 14.15 19.00
CA GLU A 58 -18.77 13.60 18.52
C GLU A 58 -18.79 12.08 18.64
N GLU A 59 -19.98 11.54 18.91
CA GLU A 59 -20.25 10.10 18.91
C GLU A 59 -21.32 9.80 17.85
N HIS A 60 -21.02 8.82 16.99
CA HIS A 60 -21.96 8.28 16.02
C HIS A 60 -22.33 6.85 16.41
N LEU A 61 -23.60 6.49 16.22
CA LEU A 61 -24.09 5.14 16.44
C LEU A 61 -24.39 4.47 15.09
N ALA A 62 -23.92 3.24 14.91
CA ALA A 62 -24.08 2.48 13.69
C ALA A 62 -24.52 1.05 14.00
N LYS A 63 -25.50 0.56 13.25
CA LYS A 63 -26.02 -0.81 13.39
C LYS A 63 -25.06 -1.85 12.79
N SER A 64 -24.35 -1.45 11.74
CA SER A 64 -23.27 -2.19 11.10
C SER A 64 -22.14 -1.24 10.69
N LEU A 65 -20.92 -1.75 10.54
CA LEU A 65 -19.73 -1.01 10.12
C LEU A 65 -19.01 -1.73 8.98
N ILE A 66 -18.49 -0.97 8.01
CA ILE A 66 -17.56 -1.47 6.99
C ILE A 66 -16.24 -0.71 7.15
N ILE A 67 -15.15 -1.44 7.39
CA ILE A 67 -13.81 -0.90 7.57
C ILE A 67 -13.07 -0.94 6.23
N THR A 68 -12.86 0.24 5.64
CA THR A 68 -12.11 0.41 4.38
C THR A 68 -10.93 1.37 4.57
N THR A 69 -10.25 1.28 5.71
CA THR A 69 -9.17 2.21 6.07
C THR A 69 -7.87 1.97 5.32
N GLY A 70 -7.76 0.91 4.52
CA GLY A 70 -6.59 0.62 3.70
C GLY A 70 -5.30 0.34 4.49
N ALA A 71 -4.17 0.47 3.80
CA ALA A 71 -2.84 0.32 4.35
C ALA A 71 -1.90 1.37 3.77
N GLU A 72 -0.96 1.86 4.58
CA GLU A 72 0.04 2.85 4.16
C GLU A 72 1.36 2.17 3.85
N ALA A 73 2.01 2.56 2.75
CA ALA A 73 3.36 2.13 2.46
C ALA A 73 4.33 2.63 3.54
N VAL A 74 5.26 1.76 3.94
CA VAL A 74 6.31 2.13 4.88
C VAL A 74 7.45 2.82 4.11
N TRP A 75 7.83 4.01 4.56
CA TRP A 75 8.89 4.82 3.98
C TRP A 75 10.21 4.67 4.73
N LEU A 76 11.32 5.14 4.14
CA LEU A 76 12.65 5.02 4.77
C LEU A 76 12.95 6.19 5.71
N ASP A 77 12.23 7.31 5.59
CA ASP A 77 12.52 8.58 6.26
C ASP A 77 13.96 9.05 5.97
N ALA A 78 14.43 8.80 4.74
CA ALA A 78 15.75 9.19 4.27
C ALA A 78 15.81 10.69 3.95
N GLN A 79 17.02 11.26 3.97
CA GLN A 79 17.21 12.67 3.60
C GLN A 79 16.69 12.93 2.17
N ASN A 80 15.98 14.04 1.98
CA ASN A 80 15.41 14.45 0.69
C ASN A 80 14.31 13.52 0.13
N GLU A 81 13.76 12.60 0.94
CA GLU A 81 12.75 11.65 0.46
C GLU A 81 11.46 12.35 0.04
N SER A 82 10.96 13.29 0.85
CA SER A 82 9.70 14.03 0.58
C SER A 82 9.70 14.77 -0.76
N THR A 83 10.85 15.28 -1.20
CA THR A 83 11.01 16.04 -2.45
C THR A 83 10.80 15.16 -3.68
N HIS A 84 11.17 13.89 -3.58
CA HIS A 84 11.20 12.94 -4.69
C HIS A 84 10.06 11.90 -4.63
N LYS A 85 9.19 11.94 -3.60
CA LYS A 85 7.97 11.11 -3.52
C LYS A 85 7.06 11.37 -4.72
N GLY A 86 6.80 10.34 -5.53
CA GLY A 86 6.03 10.45 -6.77
C GLY A 86 6.80 11.16 -7.92
N ARG A 87 8.08 11.49 -7.72
CA ARG A 87 8.97 12.15 -8.68
C ARG A 87 10.32 11.42 -8.70
N GLY A 88 10.28 10.16 -9.12
CA GLY A 88 11.43 9.25 -9.13
C GLY A 88 11.42 8.20 -8.00
N ILE A 89 10.72 8.46 -6.89
CA ILE A 89 10.52 7.45 -5.82
C ILE A 89 9.06 6.98 -5.79
N SER A 90 8.88 5.66 -5.86
CA SER A 90 7.60 4.97 -5.76
C SER A 90 7.61 3.89 -4.66
N THR A 91 6.43 3.48 -4.23
CA THR A 91 6.20 2.32 -3.35
C THR A 91 5.36 1.23 -4.04
N CYS A 92 5.12 1.35 -5.35
CA CYS A 92 4.28 0.42 -6.10
C CYS A 92 4.88 0.17 -7.50
N ALA A 93 5.66 -0.90 -7.65
CA ALA A 93 6.20 -1.30 -8.96
C ALA A 93 5.11 -1.60 -10.00
N THR A 94 3.98 -2.20 -9.60
CA THR A 94 2.88 -2.53 -10.50
C THR A 94 2.15 -1.30 -11.03
N CYS A 95 2.15 -0.21 -10.26
CA CYS A 95 1.56 1.06 -10.64
C CYS A 95 2.49 1.83 -11.58
N ASP A 96 3.76 2.01 -11.19
CA ASP A 96 4.63 3.00 -11.83
C ASP A 96 5.73 2.39 -12.71
N GLY A 97 5.93 1.07 -12.67
CA GLY A 97 7.05 0.41 -13.33
C GLY A 97 7.12 0.62 -14.84
N ALA A 98 5.97 0.83 -15.51
CA ALA A 98 5.91 1.10 -16.94
C ALA A 98 6.54 2.45 -17.34
N PHE A 99 6.51 3.45 -16.44
CA PHE A 99 7.10 4.77 -16.68
C PHE A 99 8.65 4.75 -16.68
N PHE A 100 9.25 3.69 -16.14
CA PHE A 100 10.71 3.48 -16.08
C PHE A 100 11.20 2.53 -17.18
N ARG A 101 10.54 2.53 -18.34
CA ARG A 101 10.97 1.71 -19.49
C ARG A 101 12.38 2.08 -19.93
N ASP A 102 13.22 1.06 -20.11
CA ASP A 102 14.64 1.16 -20.50
C ASP A 102 15.52 1.95 -19.50
N LYS A 103 15.00 2.22 -18.30
CA LYS A 103 15.72 2.93 -17.22
C LYS A 103 16.41 1.98 -16.24
N GLU A 104 17.39 2.49 -15.51
CA GLU A 104 18.03 1.78 -14.41
C GLU A 104 17.40 2.20 -13.08
N VAL A 105 16.90 1.24 -12.30
CA VAL A 105 16.18 1.53 -11.05
C VAL A 105 16.74 0.75 -9.87
N ILE A 106 16.46 1.22 -8.65
CA ILE A 106 16.71 0.45 -7.43
C ILE A 106 15.42 -0.05 -6.80
N VAL A 107 15.48 -1.21 -6.16
CA VAL A 107 14.43 -1.72 -5.27
C VAL A 107 15.00 -1.85 -3.87
N VAL A 108 14.42 -1.13 -2.91
CA VAL A 108 14.86 -1.16 -1.51
C VAL A 108 14.00 -2.16 -0.74
N GLY A 109 14.62 -3.26 -0.28
CA GLY A 109 13.90 -4.29 0.45
C GLY A 109 14.64 -5.63 0.45
N GLY A 110 14.08 -6.62 1.11
CA GLY A 110 14.66 -7.98 1.14
C GLY A 110 13.71 -9.07 1.60
N GLY A 111 12.40 -8.79 1.59
CA GLY A 111 11.35 -9.80 1.72
C GLY A 111 10.82 -10.23 0.35
N ASP A 112 9.82 -11.11 0.32
CA ASP A 112 9.23 -11.59 -0.93
C ASP A 112 8.71 -10.44 -1.81
N SER A 113 8.04 -9.44 -1.24
CA SER A 113 7.56 -8.27 -2.02
C SER A 113 8.68 -7.58 -2.80
N ALA A 114 9.86 -7.40 -2.20
CA ALA A 114 10.99 -6.78 -2.89
C ALA A 114 11.51 -7.64 -4.05
N MET A 115 11.52 -8.97 -3.89
CA MET A 115 11.94 -9.89 -4.96
C MET A 115 10.92 -9.92 -6.10
N GLU A 116 9.64 -9.94 -5.77
CA GLU A 116 8.54 -9.91 -6.73
C GLU A 116 8.53 -8.62 -7.52
N GLU A 117 8.63 -7.47 -6.85
CA GLU A 117 8.68 -6.15 -7.49
C GLU A 117 9.93 -5.99 -8.36
N ALA A 118 11.12 -6.38 -7.86
CA ALA A 118 12.34 -6.33 -8.66
C ALA A 118 12.23 -7.18 -9.92
N THR A 119 11.72 -8.41 -9.79
CA THR A 119 11.50 -9.31 -10.93
C THR A 119 10.49 -8.73 -11.91
N PHE A 120 9.39 -8.13 -11.42
CA PHE A 120 8.39 -7.48 -12.25
C PHE A 120 8.98 -6.30 -13.03
N LEU A 121 9.76 -5.43 -12.39
CA LEU A 121 10.39 -4.27 -13.01
C LEU A 121 11.33 -4.64 -14.16
N THR A 122 11.96 -5.82 -14.14
CA THR A 122 12.83 -6.28 -15.24
C THR A 122 12.11 -6.43 -16.60
N ARG A 123 10.77 -6.46 -16.60
CA ARG A 123 9.94 -6.45 -17.82
C ARG A 123 9.99 -5.11 -18.55
N PHE A 124 10.29 -4.02 -17.83
CA PHE A 124 10.30 -2.66 -18.36
C PHE A 124 11.69 -2.03 -18.30
N CYS A 125 12.36 -2.16 -17.16
CA CYS A 125 13.65 -1.55 -16.87
C CYS A 125 14.78 -2.26 -17.62
N SER A 126 15.84 -1.52 -17.94
CA SER A 126 17.07 -2.06 -18.52
C SER A 126 17.90 -2.78 -17.44
N LYS A 127 17.87 -2.26 -16.21
CA LYS A 127 18.57 -2.80 -15.04
C LYS A 127 17.79 -2.53 -13.75
N VAL A 128 17.82 -3.49 -12.83
CA VAL A 128 17.22 -3.36 -11.49
C VAL A 128 18.27 -3.71 -10.44
N THR A 129 18.55 -2.82 -9.50
CA THR A 129 19.48 -3.11 -8.39
C THR A 129 18.73 -3.24 -7.08
N ILE A 130 18.79 -4.42 -6.46
CA ILE A 130 18.20 -4.65 -5.15
C ILE A 130 19.16 -4.13 -4.07
N VAL A 131 18.67 -3.21 -3.25
CA VAL A 131 19.41 -2.65 -2.10
C VAL A 131 18.84 -3.23 -0.82
N HIS A 132 19.66 -3.96 -0.07
CA HIS A 132 19.26 -4.56 1.19
C HIS A 132 20.24 -4.30 2.33
N ARG A 133 19.70 -4.02 3.51
CA ARG A 133 20.47 -3.62 4.71
C ARG A 133 21.33 -4.72 5.34
N ARG A 134 21.12 -5.98 4.97
CA ARG A 134 21.83 -7.16 5.48
C ARG A 134 22.38 -7.98 4.32
N GLU A 135 23.21 -8.96 4.65
CA GLU A 135 23.66 -9.99 3.72
C GLU A 135 22.57 -11.03 3.46
N GLY A 136 21.91 -11.51 4.53
CA GLY A 136 20.78 -12.45 4.42
C GLY A 136 19.46 -11.77 4.08
N LEU A 137 18.68 -12.40 3.20
CA LEU A 137 17.32 -11.99 2.85
C LEU A 137 16.29 -12.64 3.79
N ARG A 138 15.11 -12.00 3.89
CA ARG A 138 13.93 -12.57 4.57
C ARG A 138 12.97 -13.25 3.60
N SER A 139 13.15 -13.06 2.30
CA SER A 139 12.34 -13.71 1.27
C SER A 139 12.47 -15.23 1.36
N SER A 140 11.43 -15.92 0.90
CA SER A 140 11.50 -17.34 0.58
C SER A 140 12.64 -17.64 -0.39
N GLN A 141 13.23 -18.82 -0.27
CA GLN A 141 14.36 -19.23 -1.10
C GLN A 141 14.02 -19.18 -2.60
N ILE A 142 12.80 -19.62 -2.95
CA ILE A 142 12.34 -19.65 -4.34
C ILE A 142 12.29 -18.24 -4.95
N MET A 143 11.85 -17.24 -4.19
CA MET A 143 11.80 -15.85 -4.67
C MET A 143 13.20 -15.25 -4.79
N ALA A 144 14.08 -15.52 -3.84
CA ALA A 144 15.48 -15.11 -3.93
C ALA A 144 16.17 -15.73 -5.16
N ASP A 145 16.04 -17.04 -5.37
CA ASP A 145 16.65 -17.76 -6.50
C ASP A 145 16.13 -17.24 -7.85
N ARG A 146 14.83 -16.93 -7.92
CA ARG A 146 14.23 -16.33 -9.11
C ARG A 146 14.80 -14.94 -9.43
N ALA A 147 14.97 -14.10 -8.41
CA ALA A 147 15.58 -12.79 -8.59
C ALA A 147 17.07 -12.93 -8.96
N GLN A 148 17.80 -13.85 -8.34
CA GLN A 148 19.24 -14.07 -8.58
C GLN A 148 19.53 -14.63 -9.97
N SER A 149 18.64 -15.47 -10.50
CA SER A 149 18.76 -16.02 -11.86
C SER A 149 18.41 -15.04 -12.98
N ASN A 150 17.89 -13.84 -12.64
CA ASN A 150 17.56 -12.82 -13.63
C ASN A 150 18.79 -11.95 -13.95
N PRO A 151 19.29 -11.95 -15.20
CA PRO A 151 20.52 -11.24 -15.56
C PRO A 151 20.39 -9.70 -15.51
N LYS A 152 19.16 -9.16 -15.44
CA LYS A 152 18.93 -7.72 -15.27
C LYS A 152 18.96 -7.27 -13.81
N ILE A 153 19.05 -8.20 -12.86
CA ILE A 153 19.05 -7.90 -11.42
C ILE A 153 20.47 -7.90 -10.88
N GLU A 154 20.87 -6.78 -10.29
CA GLU A 154 22.08 -6.64 -9.49
C GLU A 154 21.76 -6.51 -7.99
N TRP A 155 22.77 -6.73 -7.16
CA TRP A 155 22.61 -6.82 -5.71
C TRP A 155 23.58 -5.90 -4.99
N LYS A 156 23.04 -5.01 -4.17
CA LYS A 156 23.78 -4.18 -3.20
C LYS A 156 23.32 -4.54 -1.79
N LEU A 157 23.86 -5.65 -1.30
CA LEU A 157 23.65 -6.14 0.06
C LEU A 157 24.51 -5.37 1.07
N ASN A 158 24.13 -5.44 2.35
CA ASN A 158 24.73 -4.64 3.42
C ASN A 158 24.75 -3.13 3.09
N ARG A 159 23.69 -2.63 2.45
CA ARG A 159 23.53 -1.22 2.09
C ARG A 159 22.19 -0.70 2.57
N VAL A 160 22.20 0.51 3.10
CA VAL A 160 20.99 1.29 3.40
C VAL A 160 21.00 2.59 2.62
N VAL A 161 19.85 3.00 2.12
CA VAL A 161 19.67 4.36 1.60
C VAL A 161 19.63 5.32 2.78
N LYS A 162 20.44 6.38 2.74
CA LYS A 162 20.44 7.47 3.73
C LYS A 162 19.95 8.80 3.19
N GLY A 163 19.95 8.95 1.87
CA GLY A 163 19.39 10.11 1.22
C GLY A 163 19.18 9.88 -0.27
N TRP A 164 18.50 10.83 -0.90
CA TRP A 164 18.19 10.82 -2.32
C TRP A 164 18.86 11.99 -3.03
N LEU A 165 19.47 11.71 -4.18
CA LEU A 165 20.25 12.66 -4.97
C LEU A 165 19.34 13.41 -5.96
N GLY A 166 19.75 14.64 -6.28
CA GLY A 166 19.03 15.54 -7.16
C GLY A 166 18.15 16.55 -6.40
N ASP A 167 17.82 17.64 -7.10
CA ASP A 167 17.13 18.81 -6.55
C ASP A 167 15.76 19.03 -7.22
N ASP A 168 14.84 19.68 -6.50
CA ASP A 168 13.52 20.10 -7.00
C ASP A 168 12.66 19.00 -7.66
N GLY A 169 12.87 17.73 -7.30
CA GLY A 169 12.17 16.58 -7.85
C GLY A 169 12.80 15.98 -9.11
N ASN A 170 13.94 16.50 -9.57
CA ASN A 170 14.77 15.86 -10.58
C ASN A 170 15.60 14.78 -9.89
N PHE A 171 15.06 13.56 -9.81
CA PHE A 171 15.73 12.43 -9.18
C PHE A 171 16.98 12.00 -9.97
N GLU A 172 18.12 11.85 -9.27
CA GLU A 172 19.40 11.45 -9.89
C GLU A 172 20.01 10.17 -9.27
N GLY A 173 19.47 9.71 -8.15
CA GLY A 173 19.92 8.50 -7.49
C GLY A 173 19.80 8.49 -5.97
N ALA A 174 20.65 7.72 -5.30
CA ALA A 174 20.62 7.49 -3.87
C ALA A 174 22.00 7.58 -3.22
N VAL A 175 22.06 8.05 -1.97
CA VAL A 175 23.24 7.92 -1.10
C VAL A 175 23.11 6.61 -0.34
N LEU A 176 23.97 5.64 -0.67
CA LEU A 176 24.04 4.35 -0.01
C LEU A 176 25.11 4.36 1.07
N VAL A 177 24.84 3.65 2.18
CA VAL A 177 25.80 3.47 3.27
C VAL A 177 25.98 1.99 3.57
N ASP A 178 27.23 1.54 3.57
CA ASP A 178 27.61 0.18 3.95
C ASP A 178 27.36 -0.02 5.46
N THR A 179 26.52 -1.00 5.80
CA THR A 179 26.13 -1.26 7.20
C THR A 179 27.25 -1.89 8.05
N ARG A 180 28.36 -2.30 7.43
CA ARG A 180 29.49 -2.96 8.11
C ARG A 180 30.59 -1.97 8.51
N ASN A 181 30.81 -0.93 7.71
CA ASN A 181 31.92 0.02 7.91
C ASN A 181 31.52 1.50 7.78
N ASN A 182 30.22 1.80 7.55
CA ASN A 182 29.66 3.14 7.38
C ASN A 182 30.25 3.96 6.22
N VAL A 183 30.90 3.30 5.25
CA VAL A 183 31.36 3.97 4.02
C VAL A 183 30.14 4.39 3.20
N LYS A 184 30.13 5.66 2.79
CA LYS A 184 29.09 6.24 1.93
C LYS A 184 29.51 6.13 0.47
N GLU A 185 28.55 5.88 -0.41
CA GLU A 185 28.71 5.94 -1.86
C GLU A 185 27.48 6.57 -2.49
N ASP A 186 27.69 7.40 -3.50
CA ASP A 186 26.61 7.91 -4.34
C ASP A 186 26.31 6.86 -5.42
N PHE A 187 25.04 6.55 -5.61
CA PHE A 187 24.56 5.56 -6.55
C PHE A 187 23.58 6.19 -7.53
N SER A 188 24.02 6.39 -8.77
CA SER A 188 23.16 6.93 -9.83
C SER A 188 22.14 5.90 -10.29
N CYS A 189 20.89 6.32 -10.41
CA CYS A 189 19.81 5.56 -11.02
C CYS A 189 18.69 6.54 -11.43
N ASP A 190 17.83 6.10 -12.35
CA ASP A 190 16.70 6.90 -12.85
C ASP A 190 15.47 6.84 -11.93
N GLY A 191 15.38 5.85 -11.04
CA GLY A 191 14.24 5.69 -10.14
C GLY A 191 14.48 4.73 -8.97
N ALA A 192 13.62 4.83 -7.96
CA ALA A 192 13.66 4.00 -6.76
C ALA A 192 12.29 3.49 -6.34
N PHE A 193 12.23 2.22 -5.97
CA PHE A 193 11.04 1.55 -5.47
C PHE A 193 11.27 1.06 -4.04
N ILE A 194 10.49 1.56 -3.09
CA ILE A 194 10.60 1.18 -1.67
C ILE A 194 9.62 0.03 -1.40
N ALA A 195 10.15 -1.18 -1.28
CA ALA A 195 9.40 -2.43 -1.09
C ALA A 195 9.69 -3.04 0.30
N ILE A 196 9.49 -2.24 1.35
CA ILE A 196 9.79 -2.63 2.75
C ILE A 196 8.54 -2.98 3.57
N GLY A 197 7.37 -2.99 2.94
CA GLY A 197 6.09 -3.40 3.53
C GLY A 197 5.07 -2.28 3.61
N HIS A 198 3.87 -2.66 4.04
CA HIS A 198 2.74 -1.76 4.26
C HIS A 198 2.22 -1.97 5.69
N LYS A 199 1.72 -0.89 6.29
CA LYS A 199 1.10 -0.90 7.61
C LYS A 199 -0.41 -0.67 7.45
N PRO A 200 -1.26 -1.66 7.78
CA PRO A 200 -2.70 -1.48 7.74
C PRO A 200 -3.15 -0.45 8.79
N MET A 201 -4.17 0.34 8.43
CA MET A 201 -4.69 1.40 9.30
C MET A 201 -5.75 0.87 10.28
N THR A 202 -5.32 0.00 11.20
CA THR A 202 -6.20 -0.71 12.16
C THR A 202 -6.07 -0.21 13.60
N GLY A 203 -5.23 0.79 13.86
CA GLY A 203 -4.95 1.28 15.22
C GLY A 203 -6.19 1.72 16.01
N PHE A 204 -7.18 2.32 15.34
CA PHE A 204 -8.43 2.80 15.94
C PHE A 204 -9.32 1.67 16.51
N LEU A 205 -9.08 0.41 16.09
CA LEU A 205 -9.83 -0.77 16.55
C LEU A 205 -9.39 -1.22 17.94
N ASN A 206 -8.18 -0.87 18.38
CA ASN A 206 -7.63 -1.21 19.69
C ASN A 206 -7.79 -2.70 20.06
N GLY A 207 -7.55 -3.59 19.10
CA GLY A 207 -7.60 -5.05 19.29
C GLY A 207 -9.00 -5.67 19.40
N GLN A 208 -10.07 -4.90 19.14
CA GLN A 208 -11.44 -5.43 19.17
C GLN A 208 -11.78 -6.34 17.99
N VAL A 209 -11.02 -6.22 16.89
CA VAL A 209 -11.14 -7.07 15.71
C VAL A 209 -9.86 -7.89 15.57
N GLU A 210 -10.00 -9.17 15.26
CA GLU A 210 -8.87 -10.06 15.03
C GLU A 210 -8.05 -9.61 13.82
N THR A 211 -6.74 -9.55 14.01
CA THR A 211 -5.77 -9.19 12.99
C THR A 211 -4.66 -10.24 12.94
N ASP A 212 -3.97 -10.33 11.81
CA ASP A 212 -2.75 -11.12 11.71
C ASP A 212 -1.58 -10.45 12.47
N GLU A 213 -0.42 -11.10 12.47
CA GLU A 213 0.77 -10.58 13.16
C GLU A 213 1.28 -9.23 12.59
N GLN A 214 0.84 -8.86 11.37
CA GLN A 214 1.19 -7.61 10.71
C GLN A 214 0.10 -6.53 10.89
N GLY A 215 -1.03 -6.87 11.51
CA GLY A 215 -2.14 -5.99 11.82
C GLY A 215 -3.24 -5.93 10.75
N TYR A 216 -3.22 -6.80 9.73
CA TYR A 216 -4.29 -6.86 8.72
C TYR A 216 -5.51 -7.56 9.30
N ILE A 217 -6.70 -7.06 8.98
CA ILE A 217 -7.96 -7.66 9.45
C ILE A 217 -8.14 -9.02 8.80
N ILE A 218 -8.52 -10.02 9.61
CA ILE A 218 -8.79 -11.38 9.13
C ILE A 218 -10.29 -11.54 8.89
N TRP A 219 -10.66 -11.88 7.66
CA TRP A 219 -12.03 -12.32 7.34
C TRP A 219 -12.35 -13.66 8.00
N LYS A 220 -13.55 -13.76 8.58
CA LYS A 220 -14.07 -14.98 9.21
C LYS A 220 -15.14 -15.65 8.37
N GLU A 221 -16.04 -14.86 7.79
CA GLU A 221 -17.10 -15.34 6.92
C GLU A 221 -17.38 -14.29 5.83
N ASN A 222 -17.09 -14.64 4.57
CA ASN A 222 -17.10 -13.68 3.46
C ASN A 222 -16.27 -12.43 3.80
N SER A 223 -16.85 -11.23 3.77
CA SER A 223 -16.16 -9.99 4.16
C SER A 223 -16.27 -9.61 5.65
N MET A 224 -16.95 -10.43 6.46
CA MET A 224 -17.18 -10.18 7.88
C MET A 224 -15.93 -10.48 8.71
N THR A 225 -15.70 -9.65 9.71
CA THR A 225 -14.58 -9.75 10.64
C THR A 225 -14.88 -10.73 11.78
N SER A 226 -14.03 -10.75 12.83
CA SER A 226 -14.32 -11.51 14.07
C SER A 226 -15.49 -10.95 14.89
N VAL A 227 -16.02 -9.77 14.55
CA VAL A 227 -17.18 -9.17 15.20
C VAL A 227 -18.36 -9.19 14.24
N SER A 228 -19.45 -9.85 14.64
CA SER A 228 -20.70 -9.94 13.85
C SER A 228 -21.24 -8.54 13.55
N GLY A 229 -21.61 -8.26 12.30
CA GLY A 229 -22.08 -6.95 11.84
C GLY A 229 -20.97 -5.95 11.52
N VAL A 230 -19.69 -6.33 11.66
CA VAL A 230 -18.53 -5.53 11.25
C VAL A 230 -17.81 -6.24 10.09
N PHE A 231 -17.69 -5.53 8.98
CA PHE A 231 -17.10 -6.00 7.73
C PHE A 231 -15.82 -5.22 7.42
N ALA A 232 -14.97 -5.75 6.55
CA ALA A 232 -13.75 -5.06 6.12
C ALA A 232 -13.46 -5.30 4.64
N ALA A 233 -12.88 -4.31 3.96
CA ALA A 233 -12.59 -4.39 2.54
C ALA A 233 -11.39 -3.53 2.11
N GLY A 234 -10.75 -3.94 1.00
CA GLY A 234 -9.58 -3.28 0.44
C GLY A 234 -8.29 -3.64 1.16
N ASP A 235 -7.29 -2.77 1.07
CA ASP A 235 -5.93 -3.08 1.52
C ASP A 235 -5.80 -3.33 3.02
N VAL A 236 -6.81 -3.02 3.83
CA VAL A 236 -6.82 -3.36 5.27
C VAL A 236 -6.97 -4.86 5.54
N VAL A 237 -7.46 -5.63 4.55
CA VAL A 237 -7.57 -7.10 4.58
C VAL A 237 -6.69 -7.77 3.51
N ASP A 238 -6.33 -7.04 2.44
CA ASP A 238 -5.61 -7.60 1.29
C ASP A 238 -4.09 -7.48 1.43
N THR A 239 -3.44 -8.60 1.73
CA THR A 239 -1.98 -8.70 1.78
C THR A 239 -1.33 -9.08 0.45
N ARG A 240 -2.15 -9.38 -0.57
CA ARG A 240 -1.69 -10.03 -1.81
C ARG A 240 -1.80 -9.15 -3.05
N TYR A 241 -2.96 -8.55 -3.32
CA TYR A 241 -3.19 -7.86 -4.59
C TYR A 241 -2.94 -6.36 -4.49
N ARG A 242 -3.54 -5.68 -3.51
CA ARG A 242 -3.33 -4.25 -3.21
C ARG A 242 -3.49 -3.36 -4.44
N GLN A 243 -4.62 -3.48 -5.12
CA GLN A 243 -4.94 -2.68 -6.30
C GLN A 243 -6.29 -1.97 -6.11
N ALA A 244 -6.44 -0.78 -6.70
CA ALA A 244 -7.68 -0.01 -6.61
C ALA A 244 -8.90 -0.81 -7.10
N VAL A 245 -8.75 -1.60 -8.17
CA VAL A 245 -9.85 -2.43 -8.70
C VAL A 245 -10.20 -3.60 -7.78
N THR A 246 -9.22 -4.23 -7.13
CA THR A 246 -9.51 -5.31 -6.16
C THR A 246 -10.16 -4.75 -4.90
N ALA A 247 -9.68 -3.60 -4.42
CA ALA A 247 -10.29 -2.90 -3.30
C ALA A 247 -11.74 -2.46 -3.57
N ALA A 248 -12.03 -1.94 -4.76
CA ALA A 248 -13.39 -1.59 -5.18
C ALA A 248 -14.30 -2.84 -5.21
N GLY A 249 -13.80 -3.96 -5.74
CA GLY A 249 -14.54 -5.23 -5.74
C GLY A 249 -14.84 -5.73 -4.33
N MET A 250 -13.87 -5.67 -3.41
CA MET A 250 -14.08 -6.02 -2.01
C MET A 250 -15.07 -5.08 -1.31
N GLY A 251 -15.07 -3.79 -1.64
CA GLY A 251 -16.04 -2.83 -1.12
C GLY A 251 -17.47 -3.17 -1.53
N CYS A 252 -17.66 -3.62 -2.77
CA CYS A 252 -18.95 -4.15 -3.24
C CYS A 252 -19.40 -5.39 -2.44
N MET A 253 -18.49 -6.35 -2.22
CA MET A 253 -18.78 -7.54 -1.40
C MET A 253 -19.22 -7.14 0.02
N ALA A 254 -18.48 -6.24 0.66
CA ALA A 254 -18.79 -5.81 2.03
C ALA A 254 -20.11 -5.05 2.15
N ALA A 255 -20.49 -4.26 1.14
CA ALA A 255 -21.79 -3.58 1.13
C ALA A 255 -22.95 -4.58 1.06
N ILE A 256 -22.86 -5.60 0.19
CA ILE A 256 -23.89 -6.64 0.03
C ILE A 256 -23.97 -7.54 1.27
N ASP A 257 -22.82 -7.92 1.83
CA ASP A 257 -22.79 -8.73 3.04
C ASP A 257 -23.39 -7.97 4.25
N ALA A 258 -23.11 -6.66 4.36
CA ALA A 258 -23.69 -5.81 5.40
C ALA A 258 -25.20 -5.63 5.24
N GLU A 259 -25.69 -5.43 4.01
CA GLU A 259 -27.13 -5.36 3.71
C GLU A 259 -27.85 -6.63 4.18
N ARG A 260 -27.38 -7.80 3.75
CA ARG A 260 -27.98 -9.09 4.11
C ARG A 260 -27.95 -9.34 5.62
N TRP A 261 -26.84 -9.01 6.27
CA TRP A 261 -26.73 -9.16 7.71
C TRP A 261 -27.72 -8.26 8.44
N LEU A 262 -27.94 -7.02 7.98
CA LEU A 262 -28.95 -6.12 8.55
C LEU A 262 -30.37 -6.67 8.35
N GLU A 263 -30.71 -7.21 7.17
CA GLU A 263 -32.02 -7.84 6.91
C GLU A 263 -32.32 -9.02 7.84
N ASP A 264 -31.30 -9.83 8.13
CA ASP A 264 -31.43 -11.04 8.96
C ASP A 264 -31.43 -10.75 10.47
N ASN A 265 -30.85 -9.64 10.91
CA ASN A 265 -30.59 -9.37 12.34
C ASN A 265 -31.33 -8.14 12.89
N GLU A 266 -31.92 -7.31 12.04
CA GLU A 266 -32.72 -6.16 12.47
C GLU A 266 -34.22 -6.37 12.19
N HIS A 267 -34.97 -6.58 13.27
CA HIS A 267 -36.43 -6.52 13.30
C HIS A 267 -36.89 -5.40 14.23
#